data_AF-A0A520CPD5-F1
#
_entry.id   AF-A0A520CPD5-F1
#
_cell.length_a   1.000
_cell.length_b   1.000
_cell.length_c   1.000
_cell.angle_alpha   90.00
_cell.angle_beta   90.00
_cell.angle_gamma   90.00
#
_symmetry.space_group_name_H-M   'P 1'
#
loop_
_entity.id
_entity.type
_entity.pdbx_description
1 polymer ?
#
loop_
_entity_poly.entity_id
_entity_poly.type
_entity_poly.pdbx_seq_one_letter_code
_entity_poly.pdbx_strand_id
1 'polypeptide(L)'
;ALHACDTATDDAIAFGLAKEARFMVLVPCCQAEVAACLRQTKALSLSRTPLAELWRHPLHTREIGSQLTNVLRCLYLEARGYQVTVTELVGWEHSMKNELIIARRTGQPKAGAADRLRGLLAEFGLESLLETRFRLD
;
A
#
# COMPACT_ATOMS: atom_id res chain seq x y z
N ALA A 1 -13.81 0.40 -6.35
CA ALA A 1 -14.53 -0.67 -5.63
C ALA A 1 -14.86 -0.14 -4.24
N LEU A 2 -16.11 -0.24 -3.79
CA LEU A 2 -16.52 0.39 -2.52
C LEU A 2 -16.10 -0.41 -1.28
N HIS A 3 -15.82 -1.71 -1.44
CA HIS A 3 -15.17 -2.55 -0.42
C HIS A 3 -14.34 -3.63 -1.10
N ALA A 4 -13.03 -3.42 -1.18
CA ALA A 4 -12.08 -4.34 -1.79
C ALA A 4 -11.13 -4.87 -0.72
N CYS A 5 -11.59 -5.89 0.01
CA CYS A 5 -10.80 -6.57 1.03
C CYS A 5 -9.64 -7.32 0.39
N ASP A 6 -8.51 -7.35 1.10
CA ASP A 6 -7.31 -8.07 0.72
C ASP A 6 -6.78 -7.65 -0.65
N THR A 7 -6.63 -8.58 -1.59
CA THR A 7 -6.03 -8.31 -2.91
C THR A 7 -6.94 -7.56 -3.87
N ALA A 8 -8.24 -7.42 -3.59
CA ALA A 8 -9.18 -6.84 -4.55
C ALA A 8 -8.83 -5.39 -4.94
N THR A 9 -8.19 -4.63 -4.04
CA THR A 9 -7.71 -3.28 -4.39
C THR A 9 -6.51 -3.36 -5.35
N ASP A 10 -5.64 -4.35 -5.15
CA ASP A 10 -4.48 -4.58 -6.01
C ASP A 10 -4.89 -5.10 -7.39
N ASP A 11 -5.89 -5.99 -7.45
CA ASP A 11 -6.48 -6.47 -8.70
C ASP A 11 -7.12 -5.32 -9.49
N ALA A 12 -7.82 -4.41 -8.79
CA ALA A 12 -8.38 -3.20 -9.40
C ALA A 12 -7.29 -2.26 -9.92
N ILE A 13 -6.18 -2.11 -9.20
CA ILE A 13 -5.01 -1.34 -9.65
C ILE A 13 -4.41 -2.00 -10.90
N ALA A 14 -4.14 -3.30 -10.87
CA ALA A 14 -3.56 -4.03 -11.99
C ALA A 14 -4.43 -3.91 -13.25
N PHE A 15 -5.75 -4.06 -13.09
CA PHE A 15 -6.71 -3.85 -14.18
C PHE A 15 -6.69 -2.40 -14.69
N GLY A 16 -6.68 -1.41 -13.79
CA GLY A 16 -6.62 0.00 -14.15
C GLY A 16 -5.35 0.37 -14.91
N LEU A 17 -4.21 -0.18 -14.51
CA LEU A 17 -2.92 -0.02 -15.20
C LEU A 17 -2.96 -0.66 -16.59
N ALA A 18 -3.46 -1.89 -16.71
CA ALA A 18 -3.57 -2.60 -18.00
C ALA A 18 -4.51 -1.91 -18.99
N LYS A 19 -5.50 -1.15 -18.49
CA LYS A 19 -6.42 -0.35 -19.30
C LYS A 19 -6.00 1.10 -19.47
N GLU A 20 -4.84 1.48 -18.95
CA GLU A 20 -4.36 2.86 -18.92
C GLU A 20 -5.42 3.85 -18.40
N ALA A 21 -6.17 3.44 -17.38
CA ALA A 21 -7.31 4.19 -16.86
C ALA A 21 -6.90 5.63 -16.54
N ARG A 22 -7.64 6.61 -17.06
CA ARG A 22 -7.34 8.03 -16.83
C ARG A 22 -7.43 8.41 -15.35
N PHE A 23 -8.34 7.77 -14.62
CA PHE A 23 -8.54 7.95 -13.20
C PHE A 23 -8.82 6.60 -12.51
N MET A 24 -8.31 6.44 -11.29
CA MET A 24 -8.67 5.40 -10.35
C MET A 24 -9.03 6.03 -9.01
N VAL A 25 -10.14 5.62 -8.43
CA VAL A 25 -10.60 6.07 -7.10
C VAL A 25 -10.82 4.82 -6.26
N LEU A 26 -10.00 4.66 -5.23
CA LEU A 26 -9.85 3.43 -4.47
C LEU A 26 -10.13 3.69 -3.00
N VAL A 27 -11.02 2.89 -2.43
CA VAL A 27 -11.27 2.84 -0.98
C VAL A 27 -10.65 1.53 -0.48
N PRO A 28 -9.37 1.54 -0.07
CA PRO A 28 -8.77 0.38 0.54
C PRO A 28 -9.44 0.11 1.90
N CYS A 29 -9.81 -1.13 2.17
CA CYS A 29 -10.46 -1.47 3.43
C CYS A 29 -9.60 -2.36 4.34
N CYS A 30 -9.00 -3.45 3.89
CA CYS A 30 -8.25 -4.35 4.80
C CYS A 30 -7.10 -5.05 4.06
N GLN A 31 -5.92 -5.17 4.67
CA GLN A 31 -4.87 -6.09 4.21
C GLN A 31 -4.38 -7.01 5.33
N ALA A 32 -4.88 -8.26 5.34
CA ALA A 32 -4.49 -9.25 6.34
C ALA A 32 -3.12 -9.87 6.04
N GLU A 33 -2.74 -9.97 4.77
CA GLU A 33 -1.52 -10.66 4.32
C GLU A 33 -0.25 -9.93 4.71
N VAL A 34 -0.16 -8.61 4.46
CA VAL A 34 1.00 -7.81 4.88
C VAL A 34 1.13 -7.82 6.40
N ALA A 35 0.02 -7.71 7.13
CA ALA A 35 0.01 -7.86 8.58
C ALA A 35 0.47 -9.27 9.04
N ALA A 36 0.13 -10.33 8.30
CA ALA A 36 0.57 -11.69 8.59
C ALA A 36 2.07 -11.87 8.32
N CYS A 37 2.58 -11.34 7.21
CA CYS A 37 4.00 -11.33 6.89
C CYS A 37 4.78 -10.60 7.99
N LEU A 38 4.38 -9.37 8.35
CA LEU A 38 5.00 -8.59 9.43
C LEU A 38 5.02 -9.32 10.79
N ARG A 39 3.99 -10.13 11.10
CA ARG A 39 3.98 -10.97 12.31
C ARG A 39 4.96 -12.14 12.23
N GLN A 40 5.09 -12.78 11.07
CA GLN A 40 5.97 -13.93 10.85
C GLN A 40 7.44 -13.51 10.79
N THR A 41 7.73 -12.38 10.12
CA THR A 41 9.10 -11.85 9.98
C THR A 41 9.54 -10.99 11.16
N LYS A 42 8.63 -10.62 12.08
CA LYS A 42 8.87 -9.79 13.28
C LYS A 42 9.98 -8.76 13.06
N ALA A 43 9.87 -8.04 11.93
CA ALA A 43 10.84 -7.08 11.41
C ALA A 43 12.30 -7.40 11.77
N LEU A 44 12.92 -8.31 11.01
CA LEU A 44 14.35 -8.67 11.14
C LEU A 44 15.31 -7.45 11.18
N SER A 45 14.89 -6.28 10.66
CA SER A 45 15.56 -4.98 10.77
C SER A 45 15.07 -4.13 11.96
N LEU A 46 13.76 -3.92 12.08
CA LEU A 46 13.18 -2.97 13.04
C LEU A 46 13.19 -3.48 14.48
N SER A 47 13.31 -4.79 14.70
CA SER A 47 13.51 -5.40 16.02
C SER A 47 14.75 -4.88 16.75
N ARG A 48 15.69 -4.25 16.03
CA ARG A 48 16.88 -3.58 16.57
C ARG A 48 16.69 -2.08 16.80
N THR A 49 15.48 -1.56 16.60
CA THR A 49 15.12 -0.15 16.73
C THR A 49 13.93 0.04 17.68
N PRO A 50 13.74 1.23 18.27
CA PRO A 50 12.55 1.53 19.07
C PRO A 50 11.21 1.35 18.33
N LEU A 51 11.23 1.30 16.99
CA LEU A 51 10.02 1.08 16.19
C LEU A 51 9.42 -0.30 16.45
N ALA A 52 10.21 -1.29 16.93
CA ALA A 52 9.76 -2.64 17.23
C ALA A 52 8.44 -2.70 18.03
N GLU A 53 8.20 -1.73 18.91
CA GLU A 53 7.00 -1.61 19.74
C GLU A 53 5.70 -1.48 18.93
N LEU A 54 5.78 -0.96 17.70
CA LEU A 54 4.65 -0.87 16.77
C LEU A 54 4.06 -2.24 16.42
N TRP A 55 4.85 -3.31 16.46
CA TRP A 55 4.43 -4.68 16.13
C TRP A 55 4.18 -5.56 17.36
N ARG A 56 4.32 -5.00 18.57
CA ARG A 56 4.20 -5.78 19.81
C ARG A 56 2.79 -6.36 20.01
N HIS A 57 1.77 -5.63 19.57
CA HIS A 57 0.37 -6.05 19.68
C HIS A 57 -0.21 -6.42 18.31
N PRO A 58 -0.99 -7.52 18.21
CA PRO A 58 -1.59 -7.95 16.93
C PRO A 58 -2.48 -6.89 16.28
N LEU A 59 -3.17 -6.07 17.09
CA LEU A 59 -4.01 -4.98 16.59
C LEU A 59 -3.17 -3.91 15.89
N HIS A 60 -2.10 -3.43 16.53
CA HIS A 60 -1.20 -2.43 15.93
C HIS A 60 -0.54 -2.95 14.65
N THR A 61 -0.06 -4.19 14.68
CA THR A 61 0.51 -4.84 13.49
C THR A 61 -0.48 -4.88 12.33
N ARG A 62 -1.75 -5.17 12.63
CA ARG A 62 -2.81 -5.20 11.62
C ARG A 62 -3.08 -3.83 11.02
N GLU A 63 -3.25 -2.80 11.85
CA GLU A 63 -3.56 -1.46 11.36
C GLU A 63 -2.35 -0.85 10.60
N ILE A 64 -1.14 -1.00 11.12
CA ILE A 64 0.08 -0.52 10.46
C ILE A 64 0.36 -1.29 9.17
N GLY A 65 0.17 -2.61 9.16
CA GLY A 65 0.28 -3.40 7.94
C GLY A 65 -0.71 -2.96 6.86
N SER A 66 -1.93 -2.60 7.26
CA SER A 66 -2.92 -2.01 6.34
C SER A 66 -2.43 -0.68 5.78
N GLN A 67 -1.92 0.21 6.63
CA GLN A 67 -1.41 1.52 6.17
C GLN A 67 -0.17 1.40 5.29
N LEU A 68 0.78 0.53 5.65
CA LEU A 68 1.95 0.26 4.83
C LEU A 68 1.56 -0.21 3.43
N THR A 69 0.56 -1.09 3.33
CA THR A 69 0.05 -1.55 2.04
C THR A 69 -0.46 -0.39 1.18
N ASN A 70 -1.17 0.56 1.77
CA ASN A 70 -1.70 1.72 1.06
C ASN A 70 -0.60 2.68 0.60
N VAL A 71 0.44 2.87 1.42
CA VAL A 71 1.65 3.62 1.02
C VAL A 71 2.34 2.95 -0.16
N LEU A 72 2.50 1.62 -0.14
CA LEU A 72 3.08 0.86 -1.25
C LEU A 72 2.25 0.99 -2.53
N ARG A 73 0.91 0.90 -2.44
CA ARG A 73 0.00 1.14 -3.57
C ARG A 73 0.17 2.54 -4.16
N CYS A 74 0.30 3.56 -3.32
CA CYS A 74 0.53 4.93 -3.77
C CYS A 74 1.86 5.06 -4.51
N LEU A 75 2.96 4.58 -3.93
CA LEU A 75 4.28 4.61 -4.57
C LEU A 75 4.32 3.81 -5.87
N TYR A 76 3.61 2.69 -5.93
CA TYR A 76 3.48 1.89 -7.14
C TYR A 76 2.78 2.67 -8.25
N LEU A 77 1.60 3.25 -7.97
CA LEU A 77 0.88 4.08 -8.92
C LEU A 77 1.73 5.29 -9.38
N GLU A 78 2.43 5.95 -8.46
CA GLU A 78 3.37 7.02 -8.78
C GLU A 78 4.50 6.56 -9.72
N ALA A 79 5.08 5.38 -9.47
CA ALA A 79 6.09 4.77 -10.32
C ALA A 79 5.53 4.36 -11.70
N ARG A 80 4.22 4.07 -11.79
CA ARG A 80 3.52 3.74 -13.04
C ARG A 80 2.96 4.98 -13.78
N GLY A 81 3.38 6.19 -13.40
CA GLY A 81 3.04 7.41 -14.12
C GLY A 81 1.69 8.03 -13.74
N TYR A 82 1.22 7.77 -12.52
CA TYR A 82 0.04 8.43 -11.96
C TYR A 82 0.46 9.53 -10.99
N GLN A 83 -0.28 10.63 -11.02
CA GLN A 83 -0.33 11.57 -9.90
C GLN A 83 -1.30 10.99 -8.87
N VAL A 84 -0.87 10.87 -7.62
CA VAL A 84 -1.68 10.28 -6.54
C VAL A 84 -1.98 11.33 -5.48
N THR A 85 -3.24 11.38 -5.05
CA THR A 85 -3.71 12.13 -3.90
C THR A 85 -4.37 11.17 -2.93
N VAL A 86 -4.06 11.30 -1.64
CA VAL A 86 -4.69 10.55 -0.56
C VAL A 86 -5.48 11.52 0.30
N THR A 87 -6.75 11.23 0.56
CA THR A 87 -7.66 12.09 1.31
C THR A 87 -8.64 11.26 2.14
N GLU A 88 -9.42 11.93 2.97
CA GLU A 88 -10.52 11.33 3.73
C GLU A 88 -11.72 11.02 2.83
N LEU A 89 -12.34 9.85 3.01
CA LEU A 89 -13.55 9.44 2.29
C LEU A 89 -14.83 10.04 2.92
N VAL A 90 -14.91 10.00 4.24
CA VAL A 90 -16.01 10.43 5.11
C VAL A 90 -15.45 11.07 6.39
N GLY A 91 -16.29 11.61 7.27
CA GLY A 91 -15.86 12.02 8.60
C GLY A 91 -15.35 10.83 9.44
N TRP A 92 -14.35 11.06 10.30
CA TRP A 92 -13.77 10.05 11.20
C TRP A 92 -14.80 9.38 12.12
N GLU A 93 -15.88 10.09 12.43
CA GLU A 93 -17.01 9.61 13.22
C GLU A 93 -17.75 8.44 12.55
N HIS A 94 -17.57 8.25 11.24
CA HIS A 94 -18.29 7.26 10.45
C HIS A 94 -17.47 6.00 10.13
N SER A 95 -16.14 6.10 10.09
CA SER A 95 -15.28 4.95 9.82
C SER A 95 -13.85 5.17 10.30
N MET A 96 -13.28 4.16 10.98
CA MET A 96 -11.83 4.14 11.25
C MET A 96 -11.00 3.83 9.99
N LYS A 97 -11.64 3.39 8.91
CA LYS A 97 -11.03 3.09 7.61
C LYS A 97 -11.54 4.10 6.60
N ASN A 98 -10.83 5.21 6.55
CA ASN A 98 -11.30 6.44 5.95
C ASN A 98 -10.39 6.97 4.83
N GLU A 99 -9.47 6.14 4.34
CA GLU A 99 -8.55 6.56 3.30
C GLU A 99 -9.18 6.41 1.91
N LEU A 100 -9.04 7.44 1.08
CA LEU A 100 -9.42 7.49 -0.32
C LEU A 100 -8.18 7.80 -1.16
N ILE A 101 -7.77 6.85 -2.00
CA ILE A 101 -6.65 7.01 -2.93
C ILE A 101 -7.24 7.41 -4.29
N ILE A 102 -6.85 8.58 -4.78
CA ILE A 102 -7.22 9.11 -6.09
C ILE A 102 -5.96 9.16 -6.96
N ALA A 103 -5.95 8.38 -8.03
CA ALA A 103 -4.84 8.35 -8.98
C ALA A 103 -5.30 8.88 -10.34
N ARG A 104 -4.60 9.89 -10.86
CA ARG A 104 -4.80 10.46 -12.20
C ARG A 104 -3.61 10.11 -13.08
N ARG A 105 -3.86 9.52 -14.24
CA ARG A 105 -2.79 9.20 -15.18
C ARG A 105 -2.17 10.49 -15.72
N THR A 106 -0.85 10.61 -15.61
CA THR A 106 -0.04 11.66 -16.25
C THR A 106 0.85 11.09 -17.34
N GLY A 107 1.11 9.78 -17.32
CA GLY A 107 2.03 9.10 -18.22
C GLY A 107 3.51 9.35 -17.87
N GLN A 108 3.79 10.10 -16.80
CA GLN A 108 5.14 10.46 -16.38
C GLN A 108 5.42 9.85 -14.99
N PRO A 109 6.22 8.78 -14.90
CA PRO A 109 6.65 8.23 -13.63
C PRO A 109 7.27 9.28 -12.71
N LYS A 110 6.86 9.29 -11.44
CA LYS A 110 7.46 10.20 -10.46
C LYS A 110 8.86 9.73 -10.10
N ALA A 111 9.84 10.64 -10.20
CA ALA A 111 11.23 10.34 -9.89
C ALA A 111 11.40 9.74 -8.48
N GLY A 112 12.15 8.65 -8.41
CA GLY A 112 12.45 7.92 -7.18
C GLY A 112 11.26 7.19 -6.53
N ALA A 113 10.06 7.18 -7.11
CA ALA A 113 8.93 6.44 -6.54
C ALA A 113 9.19 4.93 -6.50
N ALA A 114 9.74 4.39 -7.59
CA ALA A 114 10.17 2.99 -7.67
C ALA A 114 11.24 2.65 -6.61
N ASP A 115 12.23 3.53 -6.42
CA ASP A 115 13.31 3.30 -5.46
C ASP A 115 12.82 3.38 -4.01
N ARG A 116 11.94 4.34 -3.70
CA ARG A 116 11.28 4.42 -2.39
C ARG A 116 10.41 3.19 -2.12
N LEU A 117 9.70 2.68 -3.14
CA LEU A 117 8.92 1.44 -3.01
C LEU A 117 9.83 0.25 -2.70
N ARG A 118 10.91 0.05 -3.46
CA ARG A 118 11.89 -1.02 -3.19
C ARG A 118 12.52 -0.88 -1.81
N GLY A 119 12.89 0.33 -1.41
CA GLY A 119 13.47 0.62 -0.09
C GLY A 119 12.53 0.25 1.05
N LEU A 120 11.24 0.61 0.95
CA LEU A 120 10.24 0.18 1.93
C LEU A 120 10.05 -1.33 1.93
N LEU A 121 9.96 -1.97 0.77
CA LEU A 121 9.81 -3.43 0.73
C LEU A 121 11.00 -4.14 1.40
N ALA A 122 12.23 -3.67 1.14
CA ALA A 122 13.43 -4.20 1.79
C ALA A 122 13.47 -3.96 3.30
N GLU A 123 13.16 -2.73 3.75
CA GLU A 123 13.15 -2.38 5.17
C GLU A 123 12.18 -3.24 5.98
N PHE A 124 11.06 -3.64 5.37
CA PHE A 124 10.01 -4.42 6.02
C PHE A 124 10.08 -5.93 5.72
N GLY A 125 11.05 -6.41 4.93
CA GLY A 125 11.17 -7.83 4.55
C GLY A 125 10.00 -8.33 3.68
N LEU A 126 9.54 -7.48 2.76
CA LEU A 126 8.38 -7.67 1.88
C LEU A 126 8.77 -7.76 0.40
N GLU A 127 10.03 -8.04 0.08
CA GLU A 127 10.57 -7.99 -1.28
C GLU A 127 9.85 -8.95 -2.25
N SER A 128 9.30 -10.06 -1.75
CA SER A 128 8.49 -10.99 -2.56
C SER A 128 7.26 -10.33 -3.20
N LEU A 129 6.80 -9.19 -2.67
CA LEU A 129 5.69 -8.42 -3.25
C LEU A 129 6.07 -7.75 -4.58
N LEU A 130 7.37 -7.58 -4.89
CA LEU A 130 7.82 -7.09 -6.20
C LEU A 130 7.46 -8.04 -7.34
N GLU A 131 7.42 -9.34 -7.07
CA GLU A 131 7.14 -10.37 -8.08
C GLU A 131 5.64 -10.57 -8.28
N THR A 132 4.85 -10.34 -7.23
CA THR A 132 3.43 -10.70 -7.19
C THR A 132 2.50 -9.51 -7.38
N ARG A 133 2.85 -8.31 -6.88
CA ARG A 133 1.92 -7.16 -6.82
C ARG A 133 2.50 -5.86 -7.39
N PHE A 134 3.73 -5.53 -6.99
CA PHE A 134 4.37 -4.26 -7.30
C PHE A 134 5.46 -4.45 -8.36
N ARG A 135 5.06 -5.01 -9.51
CA ARG A 135 5.98 -5.32 -10.61
C ARG A 135 6.45 -4.03 -11.29
N LEU A 136 7.74 -3.74 -11.13
CA LEU A 136 8.42 -2.55 -11.66
C LEU A 136 9.25 -2.92 -12.89
N ASP A 137 8.58 -3.45 -13.90
CA ASP A 137 9.09 -3.66 -15.27
C ASP A 137 8.97 -2.39 -16.13
#